data_AF-A0A966I6K9-F1
#
_entry.id   AF-A0A966I6K9-F1
#
_cell.length_a   1.000
_cell.length_b   1.000
_cell.length_c   1.000
_cell.angle_alpha   90.00
_cell.angle_beta   90.00
_cell.angle_gamma   90.00
#
_symmetry.space_group_name_H-M   'P 1'
#
loop_
_entity.id
_entity.type
_entity.pdbx_description
1 polymer ?
#
loop_
_entity_poly.entity_id
_entity_poly.type
_entity_poly.pdbx_seq_one_letter_code
_entity_poly.pdbx_strand_id
1 'polypeptide(L)' 'MTIARVTMHEFFDEDGIEKVEQIYTEVRDQLFPNLLQVINIKTGPTSGISIALYPSFEEAEKNLTGRQK' A
#
# COMPACT_ATOMS: atom_id res chain seq x y z
N MET A 1 -1.09 -18.40 7.52
CA MET A 1 -2.11 -17.55 8.17
C MET A 1 -2.06 -16.21 7.49
N THR A 2 -3.19 -15.69 7.02
CA THR A 2 -3.26 -14.37 6.36
C THR A 2 -2.83 -13.27 7.33
N ILE A 3 -2.06 -12.31 6.84
CA ILE A 3 -1.61 -11.16 7.64
C ILE A 3 -2.04 -9.84 7.01
N ALA A 4 -2.12 -8.81 7.84
CA ALA A 4 -2.29 -7.43 7.41
C ALA A 4 -1.03 -6.62 7.74
N ARG A 5 -0.46 -5.92 6.76
CA ARG A 5 0.57 -4.90 6.97
C ARG A 5 -0.09 -3.54 6.96
N VAL A 6 0.04 -2.81 8.07
CA VAL A 6 -0.46 -1.45 8.20
C VAL A 6 0.68 -0.48 7.95
N THR A 7 0.49 0.45 7.02
CA THR A 7 1.38 1.58 6.77
C THR A 7 0.66 2.87 7.09
N MET A 8 1.30 3.74 7.88
CA MET A 8 0.85 5.12 8.05
C MET A 8 1.61 6.03 7.07
N HIS A 9 0.88 6.90 6.40
CA HIS A 9 1.40 7.87 5.44
C HIS A 9 1.18 9.28 5.96
N GLU A 10 2.23 10.09 5.89
CA GLU A 10 2.16 11.54 5.99
C GLU A 10 2.54 12.10 4.62
N PHE A 11 1.69 12.96 4.08
CA PHE A 11 1.83 13.56 2.77
C PHE A 11 2.24 15.03 2.91
N PHE A 12 2.94 15.56 1.91
CA PHE A 12 3.29 16.99 1.87
C PHE A 12 2.09 17.86 1.52
N ASP A 13 1.17 17.34 0.69
CA ASP A 13 0.05 18.06 0.11
C ASP A 13 -1.26 17.30 0.34
N GLU A 14 -2.39 18.01 0.29
CA GLU A 14 -3.72 17.43 0.53
C GLU A 14 -4.18 16.43 -0.55
N ASP A 15 -3.56 16.49 -1.74
CA ASP A 15 -3.80 15.62 -2.88
C ASP A 15 -2.88 14.37 -2.89
N GLY A 16 -2.08 14.18 -1.82
CA GLY A 16 -1.10 13.11 -1.73
C GLY A 16 -1.70 11.71 -1.81
N ILE A 17 -2.90 11.51 -1.24
CA ILE A 17 -3.56 10.19 -1.28
C ILE A 17 -4.09 9.88 -2.69
N GLU A 18 -4.64 10.88 -3.38
CA GLU A 18 -5.15 10.74 -4.74
C GLU A 18 -4.00 10.42 -5.72
N LYS A 19 -2.84 11.07 -5.56
CA LYS A 19 -1.62 10.75 -6.33
C LYS A 19 -1.16 9.31 -6.09
N VAL A 20 -1.17 8.86 -4.83
CA VAL A 20 -0.79 7.47 -4.48
C VAL A 20 -1.76 6.47 -5.08
N GLU A 21 -3.07 6.71 -5.04
CA GLU A 21 -4.05 5.81 -5.64
C GLU A 21 -3.89 5.67 -7.16
N GLN A 22 -3.57 6.77 -7.85
CA GLN A 22 -3.26 6.74 -9.28
C GLN A 22 -2.03 5.87 -9.57
N ILE A 23 -0.93 6.08 -8.84
CA ILE A 23 0.29 5.28 -8.98
C ILE A 23 -0.01 3.79 -8.73
N TYR A 24 -0.70 3.46 -7.64
CA TYR A 24 -1.04 2.07 -7.32
C TYR A 24 -1.91 1.42 -8.40
N THR A 25 -2.81 2.18 -9.04
CA THR A 25 -3.61 1.64 -10.15
C THR A 25 -2.74 1.19 -11.33
N GLU A 26 -1.62 1.86 -11.58
CA GLU A 26 -0.69 1.54 -12.67
C GLU A 26 0.28 0.41 -12.32
N VAL A 27 0.83 0.42 -11.09
CA VAL A 27 1.99 -0.43 -10.75
C VAL A 27 1.67 -1.60 -9.83
N ARG A 28 0.47 -1.66 -9.21
CA ARG A 28 0.19 -2.62 -8.14
C ARG A 28 0.36 -4.06 -8.58
N ASP A 29 -0.18 -4.44 -9.74
CA ASP A 29 -0.14 -5.84 -10.19
C ASP A 29 1.29 -6.27 -10.55
N GLN A 30 2.11 -5.33 -11.03
CA GLN A 30 3.51 -5.58 -11.36
C GLN A 30 4.40 -5.64 -10.11
N LEU A 31 4.24 -4.71 -9.17
CA LEU A 31 5.12 -4.58 -8.01
C LEU A 31 4.68 -5.44 -6.82
N PHE A 32 3.41 -5.80 -6.75
CA PHE A 32 2.81 -6.52 -5.63
C PHE A 32 1.91 -7.70 -6.08
N PRO A 33 2.44 -8.65 -6.87
CA PRO A 33 1.63 -9.68 -7.56
C PRO A 33 0.91 -10.67 -6.64
N ASN A 34 1.36 -10.82 -5.39
CA ASN A 34 0.78 -11.70 -4.38
C ASN A 34 -0.02 -10.96 -3.29
N LEU A 35 -0.22 -9.65 -3.45
CA LEU A 35 -1.10 -8.86 -2.58
C LEU A 35 -2.54 -9.32 -2.80
N LEU A 36 -3.26 -9.67 -1.74
CA LEU A 36 -4.67 -10.06 -1.85
C LEU A 36 -5.57 -8.85 -2.04
N GLN A 37 -5.35 -7.83 -1.21
CA GLN A 37 -6.12 -6.59 -1.20
C GLN A 37 -5.27 -5.48 -0.58
N VAL A 38 -5.43 -4.26 -1.07
CA VAL A 38 -5.00 -3.05 -0.36
C VAL A 38 -6.20 -2.15 -0.14
N ILE A 39 -6.31 -1.59 1.05
CA ILE A 39 -7.33 -0.61 1.42
C ILE A 39 -6.60 0.65 1.86
N ASN A 40 -6.85 1.76 1.19
CA ASN A 40 -6.32 3.07 1.57
C ASN A 40 -7.43 3.88 2.24
N ILE A 41 -7.10 4.51 3.36
CA ILE A 41 -8.03 5.30 4.17
C ILE A 41 -7.42 6.68 4.37
N LYS A 42 -8.12 7.74 3.94
CA LYS A 42 -7.76 9.12 4.28
C LYS A 42 -8.09 9.36 5.75
N THR A 43 -7.08 9.66 6.56
CA THR A 43 -7.25 9.92 8.01
C THR A 43 -7.21 11.39 8.36
N GLY A 44 -6.75 12.24 7.43
CA GLY A 44 -6.74 13.69 7.55
C GLY A 44 -6.44 14.37 6.21
N PRO A 45 -6.31 15.71 6.17
CA PRO A 45 -5.98 16.43 4.95
C PRO A 45 -4.69 15.92 4.30
N THR A 46 -3.66 15.65 5.11
CA THR A 46 -2.33 15.22 4.67
C THR A 46 -1.90 13.89 5.26
N SER A 47 -2.84 13.05 5.75
CA SER A 47 -2.49 11.75 6.34
C SER A 47 -3.41 10.63 5.86
N GLY A 48 -2.86 9.42 5.80
CA GLY A 48 -3.63 8.22 5.44
C GLY A 48 -3.04 6.94 5.99
N ILE A 49 -3.84 5.89 5.96
CA ILE A 49 -3.44 4.53 6.34
C ILE A 49 -3.65 3.60 5.15
N SER A 50 -2.65 2.78 4.85
CA SER A 50 -2.75 1.68 3.89
C SER A 50 -2.73 0.35 4.64
N ILE A 51 -3.73 -0.50 4.39
CA ILE A 51 -3.85 -1.85 4.94
C ILE A 51 -3.69 -2.84 3.78
N ALA A 52 -2.55 -3.53 3.74
CA ALA A 52 -2.23 -4.52 2.72
C ALA A 52 -2.36 -5.94 3.27
N LEU A 53 -3.20 -6.77 2.63
CA LEU A 53 -3.46 -8.16 3.02
C LEU A 53 -2.60 -9.13 2.20
N TYR A 54 -1.93 -10.05 2.90
CA TYR A 54 -1.06 -11.07 2.30
C TYR A 54 -1.39 -12.47 2.80
N PRO A 55 -1.18 -13.53 2.00
CA PRO A 55 -1.44 -14.92 2.41
C PRO A 55 -0.59 -15.38 3.61
N SER A 56 0.62 -14.83 3.74
CA SER A 56 1.56 -15.11 4.85
C SER A 56 2.58 -13.98 5.01
N PHE A 57 3.41 -14.09 6.05
CA PHE A 57 4.53 -13.18 6.27
C PHE A 57 5.61 -13.30 5.19
N GLU A 58 5.96 -14.52 4.76
CA GLU A 58 6.94 -14.72 3.69
C GLU A 58 6.48 -14.09 2.38
N GLU A 59 5.19 -14.19 2.05
CA GLU A 59 4.63 -13.54 0.85
C GLU A 59 4.71 -12.01 0.96
N ALA A 60 4.47 -11.44 2.13
CA ALA A 60 4.61 -9.99 2.34
C ALA A 60 6.06 -9.48 2.26
N GLU A 61 7.05 -10.34 2.52
CA GLU A 61 8.47 -10.01 2.41
C GLU A 61 8.96 -9.97 0.95
N LYS A 62 8.47 -10.87 0.09
CA LYS A 62 8.81 -10.88 -1.35
C LYS A 62 8.53 -9.55 -2.05
N ASN A 63 7.56 -8.79 -1.52
CA ASN A 63 7.15 -7.50 -2.04
C ASN A 63 7.94 -6.29 -1.52
N LEU A 64 8.88 -6.49 -0.58
CA LEU A 64 9.68 -5.40 -0.05
C LEU A 64 10.53 -4.73 -1.14
N THR A 65 11.04 -5.50 -2.10
CA THR A 65 11.80 -4.96 -3.23
C THR A 65 10.93 -4.12 -4.17
N GLY A 66 9.69 -4.53 -4.41
CA GLY A 66 8.73 -3.75 -5.21
C GLY A 66 8.37 -2.42 -4.54
N ARG A 67 8.30 -2.40 -3.20
CA ARG A 67 8.00 -1.21 -2.40
C ARG A 67 9.11 -0.16 -2.37
N GLN A 68 10.35 -0.55 -2.62
CA GLN A 68 11.50 0.35 -2.61
C GLN A 68 11.72 1.07 -3.95
N LYS A 69 10.94 0.73 -4.98
CA LYS A 69 10.98 1.36 -6.31
C LYS A 69 9.95 2.47 -6.39
#